data_AF-A0A380GXJ9-F1
#
_entry.id   AF-A0A380GXJ9-F1
#
_cell.length_a   1.000
_cell.length_b   1.000
_cell.length_c   1.000
_cell.angle_alpha   90.00
_cell.angle_beta   90.00
_cell.angle_gamma   90.00
#
_symmetry.space_group_name_H-M   'P 1'
#
loop_
_entity.id
_entity.type
_entity.pdbx_description
1 polymer ?
#
loop_
_entity_poly.entity_id
_entity_poly.type
_entity_poly.pdbx_seq_one_letter_code
_entity_poly.pdbx_strand_id
1 'polypeptide(L)'
;MDDISNQHANHTSKLTTRQAFQFHGILKHDLKKSMKKINGSVLDSIAACGDVNRNTMCNLNPYQSRVHKEVNDYATTISNHLLLRTGAYHEIWLDGKKVLDSSEEKEPIYGKMYLPRKFKIGIAVPPSNDIDVYLQDIGLIAIVDKDKLVGFNIIIGGSMGMTHGNTDTYPQLGRLIGFIPKEKVIEVCEKLLTIQHVIMLIVKIAKMHVLNIQ
;
A
#
# COMPACT_ATOMS: atom_id res chain seq x y z
N MET A 1 2.27 14.64 -16.04
CA MET A 1 1.91 13.21 -16.21
C MET A 1 1.73 12.85 -17.67
N ASP A 2 0.86 13.53 -18.41
CA ASP A 2 0.66 13.29 -19.86
C ASP A 2 1.97 13.35 -20.68
N ASP A 3 2.79 14.37 -20.45
CA ASP A 3 4.12 14.49 -21.07
C ASP A 3 5.05 13.31 -20.77
N ILE A 4 4.92 12.68 -19.60
CA ILE A 4 5.73 11.51 -19.24
C ILE A 4 5.33 10.34 -20.12
N SER A 5 4.02 10.10 -20.31
CA SER A 5 3.55 9.06 -21.24
C SER A 5 3.98 9.31 -22.68
N ASN A 6 3.94 10.57 -23.13
CA ASN A 6 4.21 10.93 -24.53
C ASN A 6 5.70 10.92 -24.88
N GLN A 7 6.56 11.31 -23.95
CA GLN A 7 7.98 11.50 -24.22
C GLN A 7 8.88 10.36 -23.73
N HIS A 8 8.43 9.57 -22.74
CA HIS A 8 9.27 8.56 -22.08
C HIS A 8 8.62 7.17 -22.02
N ALA A 9 7.36 7.03 -22.45
CA ALA A 9 6.61 5.77 -22.42
C ALA A 9 5.93 5.53 -23.78
N ASN A 10 4.95 4.62 -23.83
CA ASN A 10 4.27 4.21 -25.05
C ASN A 10 3.03 5.07 -25.42
N HIS A 11 3.03 6.38 -25.13
CA HIS A 11 1.92 7.31 -25.41
C HIS A 11 0.58 6.96 -24.71
N THR A 12 0.63 6.13 -23.67
CA THR A 12 -0.56 5.79 -22.88
C THR A 12 -0.29 5.95 -21.38
N SER A 13 -1.31 6.42 -20.66
CA SER A 13 -1.35 6.45 -19.20
C SER A 13 -2.46 5.52 -18.73
N LYS A 14 -2.11 4.45 -18.00
CA LYS A 14 -3.10 3.49 -17.50
C LYS A 14 -3.51 3.83 -16.08
N LEU A 15 -4.79 4.14 -15.88
CA LEU A 15 -5.39 4.18 -14.55
C LEU A 15 -5.56 2.75 -14.04
N THR A 16 -5.17 2.52 -12.79
CA THR A 16 -5.24 1.20 -12.16
C THR A 16 -6.47 1.08 -11.26
N THR A 17 -6.90 -0.16 -11.01
CA THR A 17 -7.91 -0.48 -9.99
C THR A 17 -7.48 -0.12 -8.56
N ARG A 18 -6.23 0.36 -8.39
CA ARG A 18 -5.71 0.86 -7.13
C ARG A 18 -5.43 2.35 -7.12
N GLN A 19 -6.18 3.14 -7.90
CA GLN A 19 -6.16 4.60 -7.84
C GLN A 19 -4.76 5.21 -8.09
N ALA A 20 -3.98 4.55 -8.95
CA ALA A 20 -2.63 4.96 -9.33
C ALA A 20 -2.46 4.92 -10.86
N PHE A 21 -1.39 5.55 -11.35
CA PHE A 21 -0.99 5.53 -12.76
C PHE A 21 0.03 4.43 -13.04
N GLN A 22 -0.02 3.85 -14.23
CA GLN A 22 1.01 3.01 -14.80
C GLN A 22 1.44 3.53 -16.16
N PHE A 23 2.75 3.66 -16.35
CA PHE A 23 3.40 3.97 -17.62
C PHE A 23 4.09 2.72 -18.14
N HIS A 24 3.93 2.41 -19.43
CA HIS A 24 4.47 1.20 -20.05
C HIS A 24 5.44 1.55 -21.17
N GLY A 25 6.41 0.67 -21.43
CA GLY A 25 7.36 0.87 -22.52
C GLY A 25 8.47 1.88 -22.24
N ILE A 26 8.73 2.22 -20.97
CA ILE A 26 9.88 3.06 -20.60
C ILE A 26 11.17 2.30 -20.90
N LEU A 27 12.01 2.85 -21.78
CA LEU A 27 13.30 2.27 -22.12
C LEU A 27 14.26 2.35 -20.92
N LYS A 28 15.10 1.32 -20.73
CA LYS A 28 15.97 1.21 -19.56
C LYS A 28 16.85 2.44 -19.33
N HIS A 29 17.37 3.05 -20.39
CA HIS A 29 18.21 4.25 -20.31
C HIS A 29 17.43 5.51 -19.91
N ASP A 30 16.11 5.55 -20.17
CA ASP A 30 15.22 6.66 -19.80
C ASP A 30 14.58 6.49 -18.42
N LEU A 31 14.76 5.34 -17.76
CA LEU A 31 14.11 5.02 -16.50
C LEU A 31 14.40 6.08 -15.41
N LYS A 32 15.68 6.45 -15.23
CA LYS A 32 16.06 7.45 -14.21
C LYS A 32 15.49 8.83 -14.50
N LYS A 33 15.49 9.25 -15.78
CA LYS A 33 14.89 10.51 -16.23
C LYS A 33 13.37 10.52 -15.98
N SER A 34 12.71 9.39 -16.24
CA SER A 34 11.29 9.20 -16.00
C SER A 34 10.96 9.33 -14.51
N MET A 35 11.72 8.68 -13.62
CA MET A 35 11.52 8.79 -12.17
C MET A 35 11.69 10.22 -11.65
N LYS A 36 12.70 10.95 -12.14
CA LYS A 36 12.87 12.38 -11.82
C LYS A 36 11.70 13.23 -12.28
N LYS A 37 11.16 12.97 -13.48
CA LYS A 37 9.99 13.70 -13.99
C LYS A 37 8.72 13.40 -13.18
N ILE A 38 8.54 12.16 -12.75
CA ILE A 38 7.44 11.77 -11.84
C ILE A 38 7.57 12.57 -10.54
N ASN A 39 8.76 12.56 -9.92
CA ASN A 39 9.04 13.33 -8.70
C ASN A 39 8.83 14.85 -8.87
N GLY A 40 9.31 15.43 -9.96
CA GLY A 40 9.08 16.84 -10.28
C GLY A 40 7.61 17.20 -10.56
N SER A 41 6.74 16.21 -10.74
CA SER A 41 5.29 16.38 -10.88
C SER A 41 4.54 16.23 -9.54
N VAL A 42 5.25 16.26 -8.41
CA VAL A 42 4.68 16.09 -7.04
C VAL A 42 4.05 14.70 -6.85
N LEU A 43 4.58 13.70 -7.54
CA LEU A 43 4.21 12.29 -7.39
C LEU A 43 5.48 11.46 -7.13
N ASP A 44 5.34 10.34 -6.45
CA ASP A 44 6.44 9.40 -6.27
C ASP A 44 6.01 7.98 -6.67
N SER A 45 7.00 7.11 -6.87
CA SER A 45 6.78 5.68 -7.09
C SER A 45 7.32 4.84 -5.94
N ILE A 46 7.50 5.45 -4.76
CA ILE A 46 7.99 4.77 -3.57
C ILE A 46 6.91 3.78 -3.13
N ALA A 47 7.31 2.54 -2.84
CA ALA A 47 6.39 1.48 -2.41
C ALA A 47 5.19 1.18 -3.36
N ALA A 48 5.21 1.69 -4.60
CA ALA A 48 4.18 1.37 -5.61
C ALA A 48 4.16 -0.14 -5.93
N CYS A 49 5.33 -0.77 -5.85
CA CYS A 49 5.56 -2.21 -5.98
C CYS A 49 6.42 -2.75 -4.82
N GLY A 50 6.68 -4.06 -4.83
CA GLY A 50 7.43 -4.73 -3.77
C GLY A 50 6.56 -5.31 -2.66
N ASP A 51 7.24 -5.82 -1.63
CA ASP A 51 6.65 -6.44 -0.44
C ASP A 51 6.57 -5.43 0.71
N VAL A 52 5.67 -4.47 0.50
CA VAL A 52 5.43 -3.28 1.33
C VAL A 52 3.94 -2.93 1.28
N ASN A 53 3.52 -1.95 2.08
CA ASN A 53 2.20 -1.35 1.90
C ASN A 53 2.09 -0.73 0.49
N ARG A 54 1.08 -1.14 -0.27
CA ARG A 54 0.72 -0.57 -1.57
C ARG A 54 -0.16 0.66 -1.38
N ASN A 55 -0.48 1.35 -2.48
CA ASN A 55 -1.35 2.53 -2.46
C ASN A 55 -2.60 2.30 -1.58
N THR A 56 -2.75 3.13 -0.55
CA THR A 56 -3.91 3.12 0.35
C THR A 56 -5.06 3.80 -0.36
N MET A 57 -6.12 3.05 -0.67
CA MET A 57 -7.26 3.58 -1.43
C MET A 57 -8.29 4.23 -0.51
N CYS A 58 -9.04 5.19 -1.03
CA CYS A 58 -10.28 5.66 -0.39
C CYS A 58 -11.38 5.87 -1.43
N ASN A 59 -12.64 6.01 -1.02
CA ASN A 59 -13.73 6.39 -1.91
C ASN A 59 -13.36 7.60 -2.80
N LEU A 60 -13.73 7.57 -4.08
CA LEU A 60 -13.28 8.57 -5.06
C LEU A 60 -14.16 9.81 -5.15
N ASN A 61 -15.41 9.76 -4.68
CA ASN A 61 -16.40 10.80 -4.95
C ASN A 61 -16.53 11.78 -3.76
N PRO A 62 -15.94 12.99 -3.82
CA PRO A 62 -16.01 13.96 -2.73
C PRO A 62 -17.42 14.48 -2.46
N TYR A 63 -18.31 14.40 -3.45
CA TYR A 63 -19.68 14.87 -3.33
C TYR A 63 -20.62 13.85 -2.69
N GLN A 64 -20.15 12.61 -2.50
CA GLN A 64 -20.97 11.52 -1.96
C GLN A 64 -21.15 11.61 -0.44
N SER A 65 -20.20 12.23 0.27
CA SER A 65 -20.24 12.29 1.72
C SER A 65 -19.49 13.50 2.27
N ARG A 66 -20.05 14.13 3.31
CA ARG A 66 -19.43 15.26 4.01
C ARG A 66 -18.12 14.86 4.71
N VAL A 67 -17.96 13.58 5.04
CA VAL A 67 -16.74 13.05 5.68
C VAL A 67 -15.68 12.60 4.67
N HIS A 68 -15.95 12.68 3.37
CA HIS A 68 -15.02 12.19 2.34
C HIS A 68 -13.61 12.78 2.50
N LYS A 69 -13.52 14.10 2.69
CA LYS A 69 -12.23 14.77 2.89
C LYS A 69 -11.48 14.22 4.11
N GLU A 70 -12.16 14.09 5.25
CA GLU A 70 -11.55 13.55 6.48
C GLU A 70 -11.07 12.11 6.26
N VAL A 71 -11.86 11.27 5.57
CA VAL A 71 -11.49 9.89 5.24
C VAL A 71 -10.31 9.83 4.27
N ASN A 72 -10.26 10.71 3.27
CA ASN A 72 -9.12 10.83 2.36
C ASN A 72 -7.85 11.25 3.11
N ASP A 73 -7.94 12.21 4.04
CA ASP A 73 -6.83 12.64 4.89
C ASP A 73 -6.31 11.47 5.76
N TYR A 74 -7.21 10.60 6.26
CA TYR A 74 -6.81 9.36 6.94
C TYR A 74 -6.08 8.38 6.01
N ALA A 75 -6.56 8.17 4.78
CA ALA A 75 -5.90 7.30 3.80
C ALA A 75 -4.48 7.81 3.49
N THR A 76 -4.31 9.12 3.28
CA THR A 76 -3.01 9.77 3.08
C THR A 76 -2.12 9.60 4.30
N THR A 77 -2.65 9.82 5.51
CA THR A 77 -1.88 9.69 6.75
C THR A 77 -1.40 8.25 6.97
N ILE A 78 -2.26 7.27 6.73
CA ILE A 78 -1.91 5.84 6.80
C ILE A 78 -0.81 5.51 5.77
N SER A 79 -0.97 5.98 4.52
CA SER A 79 0.02 5.75 3.46
C SER A 79 1.39 6.32 3.84
N ASN A 80 1.44 7.55 4.34
CA ASN A 80 2.67 8.22 4.75
C ASN A 80 3.30 7.57 5.99
N HIS A 81 2.49 7.18 6.98
CA HIS A 81 2.96 6.53 8.19
C HIS A 81 3.62 5.18 7.92
N LEU A 82 3.07 4.43 6.96
CA LEU A 82 3.56 3.13 6.53
C LEU A 82 4.53 3.21 5.34
N LEU A 83 4.98 4.40 4.96
CA LEU A 83 5.97 4.56 3.90
C LEU A 83 7.35 4.11 4.39
N LEU A 84 8.16 3.60 3.46
CA LEU A 84 9.56 3.29 3.71
C LEU A 84 10.33 4.54 4.15
N ARG A 85 11.25 4.37 5.10
CA ARG A 85 12.09 5.46 5.63
C ARG A 85 13.54 5.40 5.13
N THR A 86 13.81 4.63 4.07
CA THR A 86 15.15 4.50 3.48
C THR A 86 15.48 5.68 2.56
N GLY A 87 16.74 6.10 2.55
CA GLY A 87 17.26 7.10 1.61
C GLY A 87 17.38 6.57 0.17
N ALA A 88 17.32 5.24 -0.02
CA ALA A 88 17.62 4.55 -1.26
C ALA A 88 16.88 5.11 -2.50
N TYR A 89 15.61 5.51 -2.38
CA TYR A 89 14.88 6.09 -3.50
C TYR A 89 15.53 7.39 -4.00
N HIS A 90 15.89 8.28 -3.08
CA HIS A 90 16.50 9.56 -3.41
C HIS A 90 17.93 9.37 -3.94
N GLU A 91 18.69 8.45 -3.36
CA GLU A 91 20.05 8.13 -3.79
C GLU A 91 20.10 7.58 -5.23
N ILE A 92 19.21 6.62 -5.54
CA ILE A 92 19.22 5.95 -6.84
C ILE A 92 18.64 6.87 -7.93
N TRP A 93 17.48 7.48 -7.66
CA TRP A 93 16.69 8.14 -8.70
C TRP A 93 16.91 9.64 -8.78
N LEU A 94 17.17 10.32 -7.66
CA LEU A 94 17.19 11.78 -7.55
C LEU A 94 18.59 12.38 -7.36
N ASP A 95 19.63 11.60 -7.64
CA ASP A 95 21.04 11.97 -7.42
C ASP A 95 21.34 12.40 -5.98
N GLY A 96 20.58 11.87 -5.01
CA GLY A 96 20.86 12.07 -3.59
C GLY A 96 22.26 11.54 -3.26
N LYS A 97 23.04 12.30 -2.48
CA LYS A 97 24.31 11.80 -1.96
C LYS A 97 24.02 10.65 -1.00
N LYS A 98 24.70 9.52 -1.21
CA LYS A 98 24.71 8.44 -0.23
C LYS A 98 25.32 8.95 1.07
N VAL A 99 24.52 8.98 2.13
CA VAL A 99 25.03 9.35 3.45
C VAL A 99 25.72 8.10 4.00
N LEU A 100 27.06 8.11 4.02
CA LEU A 100 27.90 7.04 4.57
C LEU A 100 27.87 7.02 6.12
N ASP A 101 26.76 7.38 6.76
CA ASP A 101 26.71 7.33 8.21
C ASP A 101 26.60 5.88 8.67
N SER A 102 27.47 5.51 9.60
CA SER A 102 27.66 4.17 10.15
C SER A 102 26.49 3.64 10.99
N SER A 103 25.36 4.33 11.03
CA SER A 103 24.12 3.80 11.57
C SER A 103 23.44 2.96 10.50
N GLU A 104 23.27 1.65 10.72
CA GLU A 104 22.38 0.84 9.88
C GLU A 104 21.08 1.62 9.62
N GLU A 105 20.73 1.89 8.36
CA GLU A 105 19.40 2.44 8.03
C GLU A 105 18.36 1.49 8.62
N LYS A 106 17.76 1.89 9.74
CA LYS A 106 16.77 1.09 10.45
C LYS A 106 15.40 1.47 9.93
N GLU A 107 14.84 0.61 9.10
CA GLU A 107 13.40 0.61 8.82
C GLU A 107 12.64 0.20 10.09
N PRO A 108 11.93 1.13 10.77
CA PRO A 108 11.38 0.85 12.11
C PRO A 108 10.20 -0.12 12.07
N ILE A 109 9.43 -0.11 10.98
CA ILE A 109 8.25 -0.95 10.79
C ILE A 109 8.60 -2.22 9.99
N TYR A 110 9.37 -2.05 8.92
CA TYR A 110 9.65 -3.12 7.95
C TYR A 110 10.88 -3.96 8.30
N GLY A 111 11.79 -3.44 9.12
CA GLY A 111 13.07 -4.08 9.40
C GLY A 111 13.89 -4.36 8.13
N LYS A 112 14.89 -5.25 8.25
CA LYS A 112 15.78 -5.59 7.12
C LYS A 112 15.08 -6.40 6.01
N MET A 113 14.03 -7.13 6.35
CA MET A 113 13.40 -8.12 5.47
C MET A 113 12.14 -7.62 4.76
N TYR A 114 11.67 -6.42 5.09
CA TYR A 114 10.38 -5.89 4.62
C TYR A 114 9.22 -6.87 4.91
N LEU A 115 8.07 -6.73 4.24
CA LEU A 115 6.99 -7.69 4.44
C LEU A 115 7.27 -8.99 3.69
N PRO A 116 6.66 -10.11 4.11
CA PRO A 116 6.75 -11.37 3.34
C PRO A 116 6.06 -11.31 1.98
N ARG A 117 5.11 -10.38 1.81
CA ARG A 117 4.42 -10.09 0.55
C ARG A 117 3.82 -8.68 0.56
N LYS A 118 3.41 -8.17 -0.61
CA LYS A 118 2.59 -6.95 -0.78
C LYS A 118 1.43 -6.91 0.24
N PHE A 119 1.16 -5.72 0.78
CA PHE A 119 0.09 -5.46 1.74
C PHE A 119 -0.79 -4.33 1.21
N LYS A 120 -2.11 -4.45 1.35
CA LYS A 120 -3.08 -3.55 0.73
C LYS A 120 -4.06 -3.04 1.79
N ILE A 121 -4.22 -1.73 1.83
CA ILE A 121 -5.21 -1.07 2.67
C ILE A 121 -6.20 -0.31 1.78
N GLY A 122 -7.47 -0.28 2.17
CA GLY A 122 -8.50 0.51 1.48
C GLY A 122 -9.62 0.94 2.42
N ILE A 123 -10.15 2.14 2.19
CA ILE A 123 -11.18 2.76 3.02
C ILE A 123 -12.45 3.03 2.22
N ALA A 124 -13.55 2.35 2.57
CA ALA A 124 -14.86 2.56 2.00
C ALA A 124 -15.66 3.58 2.83
N VAL A 125 -16.48 4.38 2.15
CA VAL A 125 -17.46 5.29 2.76
C VAL A 125 -18.85 4.83 2.36
N PRO A 126 -19.64 4.24 3.28
CA PRO A 126 -20.99 3.80 2.99
C PRO A 126 -21.86 4.94 2.41
N PRO A 127 -22.77 4.62 1.46
CA PRO A 127 -23.09 3.29 0.96
C PRO A 127 -22.15 2.75 -0.14
N SER A 128 -21.07 3.46 -0.49
CA SER A 128 -20.16 3.04 -1.57
C SER A 128 -19.18 1.95 -1.12
N ASN A 129 -18.91 1.01 -2.03
CA ASN A 129 -17.82 0.04 -1.94
C ASN A 129 -17.00 -0.01 -3.24
N ASP A 130 -16.79 1.14 -3.87
CA ASP A 130 -16.00 1.33 -5.10
C ASP A 130 -14.53 0.86 -5.00
N ILE A 131 -14.02 0.72 -3.77
CA ILE A 131 -12.65 0.28 -3.49
C ILE A 131 -12.52 -1.23 -3.24
N ASP A 132 -13.63 -1.98 -3.28
CA ASP A 132 -13.70 -3.41 -2.91
C ASP A 132 -13.03 -3.71 -1.56
N VAL A 133 -13.66 -3.23 -0.47
CA VAL A 133 -13.05 -3.21 0.88
C VAL A 133 -12.73 -4.60 1.43
N TYR A 134 -13.49 -5.61 1.01
CA TYR A 134 -13.29 -7.00 1.41
C TYR A 134 -12.12 -7.69 0.71
N LEU A 135 -11.48 -7.07 -0.28
CA LEU A 135 -10.33 -7.62 -1.02
C LEU A 135 -8.99 -7.06 -0.54
N GLN A 136 -9.00 -6.29 0.55
CA GLN A 136 -7.82 -5.66 1.13
C GLN A 136 -7.27 -6.52 2.29
N ASP A 137 -5.96 -6.45 2.53
CA ASP A 137 -5.37 -7.03 3.74
C ASP A 137 -5.95 -6.35 4.99
N ILE A 138 -6.13 -5.02 4.93
CA ILE A 138 -6.96 -4.25 5.87
C ILE A 138 -8.01 -3.45 5.08
N GLY A 139 -9.27 -3.78 5.29
CA GLY A 139 -10.40 -2.99 4.84
C GLY A 139 -10.93 -2.12 5.98
N LEU A 140 -11.14 -0.84 5.74
CA LEU A 140 -11.73 0.09 6.70
C LEU A 140 -13.07 0.58 6.14
N ILE A 141 -14.15 0.45 6.90
CA ILE A 141 -15.47 0.96 6.53
C ILE A 141 -15.78 2.12 7.48
N ALA A 142 -15.89 3.34 6.93
CA ALA A 142 -16.20 4.53 7.70
C ALA A 142 -17.56 4.41 8.40
N ILE A 143 -17.59 4.71 9.69
CA ILE A 143 -18.82 4.83 10.49
C ILE A 143 -19.09 6.30 10.74
N VAL A 144 -20.26 6.74 10.30
CA VAL A 144 -20.68 8.14 10.34
C VAL A 144 -21.88 8.26 11.27
N ASP A 145 -21.78 9.13 12.27
CA ASP A 145 -22.89 9.55 13.12
C ASP A 145 -23.10 11.06 12.98
N LYS A 146 -24.34 11.48 12.69
CA LYS A 146 -24.71 12.90 12.50
C LYS A 146 -23.72 13.68 11.62
N ASP A 147 -23.41 13.13 10.44
CA ASP A 147 -22.45 13.68 9.46
C ASP A 147 -21.00 13.82 9.94
N LYS A 148 -20.63 13.14 11.04
CA LYS A 148 -19.27 13.12 11.56
C LYS A 148 -18.71 11.71 11.52
N LEU A 149 -17.46 11.59 11.07
CA LEU A 149 -16.73 10.33 11.18
C LEU A 149 -16.48 10.07 12.66
N VAL A 150 -16.93 8.93 13.17
CA VAL A 150 -16.69 8.49 14.55
C VAL A 150 -15.66 7.37 14.64
N GLY A 151 -15.46 6.63 13.55
CA GLY A 151 -14.53 5.52 13.52
C GLY A 151 -14.67 4.64 12.30
N PHE A 152 -14.11 3.44 12.40
CA PHE A 152 -14.08 2.48 11.30
C PHE A 152 -14.43 1.09 11.80
N ASN A 153 -15.28 0.40 11.03
CA ASN A 153 -15.32 -1.05 11.07
C ASN A 153 -14.10 -1.60 10.34
N ILE A 154 -13.40 -2.56 10.94
CA ILE A 154 -12.19 -3.17 10.38
C ILE A 154 -12.50 -4.55 9.81
N ILE A 155 -12.05 -4.76 8.58
CA ILE A 155 -11.99 -6.03 7.88
C ILE A 155 -10.52 -6.44 7.74
N ILE A 156 -10.19 -7.71 7.94
CA ILE A 156 -8.82 -8.22 7.74
C ILE A 156 -8.78 -9.46 6.84
N GLY A 157 -7.68 -9.62 6.10
CA GLY A 157 -7.33 -10.87 5.40
C GLY A 157 -8.02 -11.10 4.06
N GLY A 158 -8.40 -10.03 3.35
CA GLY A 158 -8.93 -10.11 1.99
C GLY A 158 -7.82 -10.30 0.95
N SER A 159 -8.07 -11.11 -0.08
CA SER A 159 -7.15 -11.36 -1.19
C SER A 159 -7.84 -11.96 -2.41
N MET A 160 -7.27 -11.73 -3.59
CA MET A 160 -7.68 -12.36 -4.86
C MET A 160 -6.64 -13.34 -5.41
N GLY A 161 -5.53 -13.55 -4.72
CA GLY A 161 -4.43 -14.36 -5.23
C GLY A 161 -4.78 -15.85 -5.25
N MET A 162 -4.64 -16.50 -6.40
CA MET A 162 -4.77 -17.95 -6.54
C MET A 162 -3.86 -18.45 -7.67
N THR A 163 -3.55 -19.73 -7.65
CA THR A 163 -2.79 -20.43 -8.70
C THR A 163 -3.66 -21.54 -9.28
N HIS A 164 -3.82 -21.55 -10.59
CA HIS A 164 -4.63 -22.57 -11.26
C HIS A 164 -4.09 -23.98 -10.97
N GLY A 165 -4.97 -24.91 -10.60
CA GLY A 165 -4.60 -26.28 -10.23
C GLY A 165 -4.01 -26.46 -8.83
N ASN A 166 -3.80 -25.38 -8.05
CA ASN A 166 -3.35 -25.48 -6.66
C ASN A 166 -4.46 -25.06 -5.69
N THR A 167 -5.09 -26.04 -5.06
CA THR A 167 -6.19 -25.85 -4.10
C THR A 167 -5.77 -25.20 -2.79
N ASP A 168 -4.47 -25.17 -2.47
CA ASP A 168 -3.96 -24.50 -1.26
C ASP A 168 -3.91 -22.97 -1.42
N THR A 169 -4.16 -22.46 -2.64
CA THR A 169 -4.22 -21.02 -2.93
C THR A 169 -5.59 -20.64 -3.46
N TYR A 170 -6.27 -19.72 -2.79
CA TYR A 170 -7.64 -19.34 -3.12
C TYR A 170 -7.89 -17.84 -2.85
N PRO A 171 -8.82 -17.21 -3.59
CA PRO A 171 -9.31 -15.89 -3.22
C PRO A 171 -10.08 -15.97 -1.90
N GLN A 172 -9.94 -14.96 -1.06
CA GLN A 172 -10.55 -14.91 0.26
C GLN A 172 -11.15 -13.53 0.50
N LEU A 173 -12.41 -13.50 0.97
CA LEU A 173 -13.00 -12.28 1.50
C LEU A 173 -12.43 -12.01 2.89
N GLY A 174 -12.11 -10.75 3.14
CA GLY A 174 -11.73 -10.30 4.47
C GLY A 174 -12.87 -10.48 5.47
N ARG A 175 -12.52 -10.64 6.75
CA ARG A 175 -13.48 -10.83 7.84
C ARG A 175 -13.61 -9.55 8.65
N LEU A 176 -14.84 -9.11 8.90
CA LEU A 176 -15.14 -8.03 9.84
C LEU A 176 -14.75 -8.49 11.25
N ILE A 177 -13.86 -7.74 11.92
CA ILE A 177 -13.35 -8.10 13.25
C ILE A 177 -13.85 -7.16 14.36
N GLY A 178 -14.35 -5.97 14.02
CA GLY A 178 -14.91 -5.05 14.99
C GLY A 178 -14.82 -3.59 14.58
N PHE A 179 -15.15 -2.73 15.52
CA PHE A 179 -15.12 -1.27 15.39
C PHE A 179 -13.90 -0.70 16.12
N ILE A 180 -13.33 0.37 15.57
CA ILE A 180 -12.33 1.20 16.23
C ILE A 180 -12.68 2.69 16.15
N PRO A 181 -12.40 3.48 17.20
CA PRO A 181 -12.43 4.94 17.12
C PRO A 181 -11.43 5.44 16.07
N LYS A 182 -11.77 6.52 15.36
CA LYS A 182 -10.95 7.05 14.27
C LYS A 182 -9.55 7.47 14.71
N GLU A 183 -9.38 7.86 15.96
CA GLU A 183 -8.11 8.28 16.56
C GLU A 183 -7.12 7.12 16.67
N LYS A 184 -7.61 5.88 16.66
CA LYS A 184 -6.79 4.66 16.78
C LYS A 184 -6.43 4.02 15.44
N VAL A 185 -6.94 4.52 14.33
CA VAL A 185 -6.83 3.84 13.03
C VAL A 185 -5.39 3.65 12.55
N ILE A 186 -4.54 4.65 12.74
CA ILE A 186 -3.13 4.61 12.32
C ILE A 186 -2.36 3.57 13.14
N GLU A 187 -2.52 3.63 14.47
CA GLU A 187 -1.92 2.68 15.42
C GLU A 187 -2.34 1.24 15.08
N VAL A 188 -3.63 1.01 14.88
CA VAL A 188 -4.17 -0.31 14.57
C VAL A 188 -3.66 -0.83 13.22
N CYS A 189 -3.59 0.01 12.18
CA CYS A 189 -3.05 -0.39 10.88
C CYS A 189 -1.57 -0.81 10.98
N GLU A 190 -0.75 -0.05 11.71
CA GLU A 190 0.64 -0.41 11.97
C GLU A 190 0.76 -1.75 12.70
N LYS A 191 -0.03 -1.96 13.77
CA LYS A 191 0.02 -3.21 14.53
C LYS A 191 -0.41 -4.40 13.69
N LEU A 192 -1.46 -4.28 12.89
CA LEU A 192 -1.90 -5.36 11.99
C LEU A 192 -0.83 -5.70 10.94
N LEU A 193 -0.20 -4.68 10.34
CA LEU A 193 0.93 -4.89 9.43
C LEU A 193 2.13 -5.55 10.12
N THR A 194 2.43 -5.15 11.35
CA THR A 194 3.52 -5.74 12.15
C THR A 194 3.23 -7.19 12.53
N ILE A 195 1.99 -7.51 12.90
CA ILE A 195 1.54 -8.89 13.15
C ILE A 195 1.74 -9.74 11.89
N GLN A 196 1.31 -9.25 10.73
CA GLN A 196 1.52 -9.92 9.45
C GLN A 196 3.02 -10.15 9.18
N HIS A 197 3.86 -9.13 9.43
CA HIS A 197 5.32 -9.24 9.27
C HIS A 197 5.89 -10.38 10.13
N VAL A 198 5.61 -10.38 11.43
CA VAL A 198 6.19 -11.34 12.38
C VAL A 198 5.69 -12.76 12.14
N ILE A 199 4.37 -12.96 12.05
CA ILE A 199 3.78 -14.30 11.93
C ILE A 199 4.24 -14.97 10.64
N MET A 200 4.17 -14.27 9.51
CA MET A 200 4.54 -14.85 8.22
C MET A 200 6.05 -15.05 8.07
N LEU A 201 6.87 -14.24 8.73
CA LEU A 201 8.32 -14.49 8.80
C LEU A 201 8.62 -15.80 9.54
N ILE A 202 7.96 -16.04 10.69
CA ILE A 202 8.08 -17.30 11.44
C ILE A 202 7.65 -18.49 10.58
N VAL A 203 6.50 -18.40 9.90
CA VAL A 203 6.01 -19.47 9.01
C VAL A 203 6.99 -19.74 7.86
N LYS A 204 7.58 -18.69 7.28
CA LYS A 204 8.56 -18.83 6.18
C LYS A 204 9.84 -19.51 6.67
N ILE A 205 10.36 -19.12 7.84
CA ILE A 205 11.54 -19.74 8.46
C ILE A 205 11.26 -21.22 8.79
N ALA A 206 10.09 -21.52 9.35
CA ALA A 206 9.68 -22.89 9.68
C ALA A 206 9.60 -23.78 8.42
N LYS A 207 8.98 -23.29 7.33
CA LYS A 207 8.93 -24.02 6.06
C LYS A 207 10.33 -24.24 5.46
N MET A 208 11.22 -23.26 5.54
CA MET A 208 12.60 -23.41 5.06
C MET A 208 13.38 -24.46 5.86
N HIS A 209 13.20 -24.52 7.18
CA HIS A 209 13.82 -25.58 8.00
C HIS A 209 13.31 -26.97 7.61
N VAL A 210 12.01 -27.13 7.40
CA VAL A 210 11.43 -28.42 6.98
C VAL A 210 11.97 -28.87 5.62
N LEU A 211 12.14 -27.94 4.67
CA LEU A 211 12.65 -28.24 3.33
C LEU A 211 14.17 -28.52 3.28
N ASN A 212 14.94 -28.07 4.27
CA ASN A 212 16.38 -28.33 4.37
C ASN A 212 16.71 -29.63 5.14
N ILE A 213 15.69 -30.36 5.61
CA ILE A 213 15.84 -31.65 6.33
C ILE A 213 15.43 -32.83 5.42
N GLN A 214 15.09 -32.58 4.15
CA GLN A 214 14.88 -33.59 3.11
C GLN A 214 16.01 -33.55 2.07
#